data_AF-A0A7X9ZFT4-F1
#
_entry.id   AF-A0A7X9ZFT4-F1
#
_cell.length_a   1.000
_cell.length_b   1.000
_cell.length_c   1.000
_cell.angle_alpha   90.00
_cell.angle_beta   90.00
_cell.angle_gamma   90.00
#
_symmetry.space_group_name_H-M   'P 1'
#
loop_
_entity.id
_entity.type
_entity.pdbx_description
1 polymer ?
#
loop_
_entity_poly.entity_id
_entity_poly.type
_entity_poly.pdbx_seq_one_letter_code
_entity_poly.pdbx_strand_id
1 'polypeptide(L)' 'MERVIASLPVVTGPQWAGVNYFCTTRAGGVGVAPHDTLNLGRRAGDDP' A
#
# COMPACT_ATOMS: atom_id res chain seq x y z
N MET A 1 -2.84 10.95 -13.09
CA MET A 1 -4.22 11.11 -12.57
C MET A 1 -4.24 10.47 -11.20
N GLU A 2 -4.49 11.23 -10.13
CA GLU A 2 -4.67 10.63 -8.81
C GLU A 2 -5.93 9.77 -8.83
N ARG A 3 -5.78 8.49 -8.47
CA ARG A 3 -6.90 7.56 -8.32
C ARG A 3 -7.02 7.24 -6.83
N VAL A 4 -8.23 7.32 -6.29
CA VAL A 4 -8.52 6.93 -4.90
C VAL A 4 -9.26 5.60 -4.91
N ILE A 5 -8.78 4.63 -4.12
CA ILE A 5 -9.43 3.32 -3.91
C ILE A 5 -9.53 3.12 -2.39
N ALA A 6 -10.72 2.79 -1.88
CA ALA A 6 -10.96 2.62 -0.45
C ALA A 6 -10.41 3.79 0.41
N SER A 7 -10.63 5.02 -0.06
CA SER A 7 -10.14 6.27 0.56
C SER A 7 -8.62 6.44 0.63
N LEU A 8 -7.84 5.57 -0.03
CA LEU A 8 -6.39 5.68 -0.11
C LEU A 8 -5.97 6.21 -1.49
N PRO A 9 -5.01 7.16 -1.54
CA PRO A 9 -4.43 7.58 -2.80
C PRO A 9 -3.61 6.44 -3.42
N VAL A 10 -3.78 6.23 -4.72
CA VAL A 10 -3.11 5.19 -5.49
C VAL A 10 -2.33 5.84 -6.64
N VAL A 11 -1.05 5.48 -6.73
CA VAL A 11 -0.23 5.79 -7.90
C VAL A 11 -0.40 4.65 -8.91
N THR A 12 -0.88 4.98 -10.10
CA THR A 12 -1.14 4.00 -11.18
C THR A 12 -0.72 4.57 -12.53
N GLY A 13 -0.49 3.69 -13.50
CA GLY A 13 -0.10 4.03 -14.87
C GLY A 13 -1.24 3.79 -15.87
N PRO A 14 -0.91 3.59 -17.16
CA PRO A 14 -1.89 3.22 -18.18
C PRO A 14 -2.65 1.93 -17.83
N GLN A 15 -3.93 1.85 -18.22
CA GLN A 15 -4.70 0.62 -18.06
C GLN A 15 -4.32 -0.40 -19.13
N TRP A 16 -4.09 -1.64 -18.70
CA TRP A 16 -3.85 -2.79 -19.60
C TRP A 16 -4.98 -3.80 -19.43
N ALA A 17 -5.62 -4.18 -20.54
CA ALA A 17 -6.74 -5.10 -20.52
C ALA A 17 -6.35 -6.44 -19.87
N GLY A 18 -7.12 -6.87 -18.87
CA GLY A 18 -6.86 -8.11 -18.13
C GLY A 18 -5.78 -8.04 -17.05
N VAL A 19 -5.14 -6.89 -16.84
CA VAL A 19 -4.08 -6.74 -15.83
C VAL A 19 -4.54 -5.84 -14.68
N ASN A 20 -4.45 -6.38 -13.46
CA ASN A 20 -4.58 -5.61 -12.24
C ASN A 20 -3.20 -5.45 -11.61
N TYR A 21 -2.79 -4.21 -11.38
CA TYR A 21 -1.52 -3.91 -10.72
C TYR A 21 -1.69 -2.71 -9.79
N PHE A 22 -0.93 -2.72 -8.70
CA PHE A 22 -0.86 -1.64 -7.74
C PHE A 22 0.47 -1.72 -7.00
N CYS A 23 0.87 -0.61 -6.37
CA CYS A 23 1.93 -0.56 -5.39
C CYS A 23 1.29 -0.16 -4.06
N THR A 24 1.66 -0.82 -2.97
CA THR A 24 1.21 -0.42 -1.64
C THR A 24 1.87 0.90 -1.23
N THR A 25 1.25 1.59 -0.28
CA THR A 25 1.83 2.78 0.36
C THR A 25 2.05 2.48 1.85
N ARG A 26 2.54 3.45 2.62
CA ARG A 26 2.66 3.33 4.08
C ARG A 26 1.34 3.55 4.83
N ALA A 27 0.29 4.01 4.15
CA ALA A 27 -1.00 4.31 4.74
C ALA A 27 -1.96 3.10 4.75
N GLY A 28 -2.90 3.09 5.68
CA GLY A 28 -4.02 2.14 5.71
C GLY A 28 -3.73 0.78 6.34
N GLY A 29 -2.66 0.66 7.12
CA GLY A 29 -2.39 -0.54 7.91
C GLY A 29 -2.63 -0.33 9.41
N VAL A 30 -2.11 -1.26 10.22
CA VAL A 30 -2.28 -1.29 11.69
C VAL A 30 -0.97 -1.24 12.48
N GLY A 31 0.16 -1.18 11.78
CA GLY A 31 1.48 -1.07 12.39
C GLY A 31 1.65 0.25 13.15
N VAL A 32 2.51 0.21 14.16
CA VAL A 32 2.86 1.36 15.01
C VAL A 32 4.31 1.77 14.77
N ALA A 33 4.70 2.96 15.23
CA ALA A 33 6.07 3.44 15.07
C ALA A 33 7.10 2.42 15.61
N PRO A 34 8.20 2.15 14.88
CA PRO A 34 8.67 2.83 13.66
C PRO A 34 8.10 2.25 12.34
N HIS A 35 7.18 1.29 12.41
CA HIS A 35 6.63 0.54 11.28
C HIS A 35 5.22 0.98 10.88
N ASP A 36 4.79 2.19 11.26
CA ASP A 36 3.46 2.70 10.96
C ASP A 36 3.25 3.07 9.47
N THR A 37 2.09 2.82 8.86
CA THR A 37 0.97 1.99 9.35
C THR A 37 0.86 0.67 8.60
N LEU A 38 1.25 0.61 7.32
CA LEU A 38 1.17 -0.61 6.50
C LEU A 38 2.56 -1.20 6.25
N ASN A 39 3.08 -1.92 7.24
CA ASN A 39 4.28 -2.73 7.07
C ASN A 39 3.93 -4.13 6.58
N LEU A 40 4.59 -4.58 5.51
CA LEU A 40 4.46 -5.93 4.96
C LEU A 40 5.73 -6.77 5.18
N GLY A 41 6.76 -6.16 5.77
CA GLY A 41 8.05 -6.78 5.99
C GLY A 41 8.04 -7.72 7.18
N ARG A 42 7.84 -9.02 6.95
CA ARG A 42 7.85 -10.05 8.01
C ARG A 42 9.18 -10.17 8.78
N ARG A 43 10.28 -9.68 8.21
CA ARG A 43 11.62 -9.70 8.84
C ARG A 43 12.13 -8.31 9.20
N ALA A 44 11.24 -7.31 9.24
CA ALA A 44 11.60 -5.94 9.60
C ALA A 44 11.79 -5.74 11.12
N GLY A 45 11.52 -6.76 11.94
CA GLY A 45 11.51 -6.63 13.40
C GLY A 45 10.21 -6.03 13.94
N ASP A 46 9.13 -6.11 13.16
CA ASP A 46 7.78 -5.70 13.54
C ASP A 46 6.97 -6.86 14.12
N ASP A 47 5.89 -6.53 14.81
CA ASP A 47 5.00 -7.53 15.40
C ASP A 47 4.30 -8.36 14.30
N PRO A 48 4.42 -9.71 14.32
CA PRO A 48 3.92 -10.59 13.25
C PRO A 48 2.41 -10.87 13.30
#